data_AF-A0A5N7CT46-F1
#
_entry.id   AF-A0A5N7CT46-F1
#
_cell.length_a   1.000
_cell.length_b   1.000
_cell.length_c   1.000
_cell.angle_alpha   90.00
_cell.angle_beta   90.00
_cell.angle_gamma   90.00
#
_symmetry.space_group_name_H-M   'P 1'
#
loop_
_entity.id
_entity.type
_entity.pdbx_description
1 polymer ?
#
loop_
_entity_poly.entity_id
_entity_poly.type
_entity_poly.pdbx_seq_one_letter_code
_entity_poly.pdbx_strand_id
1 'polypeptide(L)'
;MTQTICGEVGANNGHDQVDITDHDIEELLFEAEGRLRAQDVNSTNRPDTREVSGNQPQHTLLRLCSDRSLQPYLLQKDDFTTIDTTRVLKNAQDAHDGLGYKEPKQPKVKKDKPTAGSNWFDLPQTELTPEFKRDLQLLRMRSVLDPKRHYKKENGKAQPPKYSQVGTIIEGPTEFFSGRIAKKDRKRTFVEEVLDQERHNRRFESKYREIQTSKQSGKKSFYKHLQAKRSSKGK
;
A
#
# COMPACT_ATOMS: atom_id res chain seq x y z
N MET A 1 27.44 46.37 -18.77
CA MET A 1 28.34 45.24 -18.47
C MET A 1 27.66 44.43 -17.38
N THR A 2 27.14 43.23 -17.55
CA THR A 2 27.12 42.23 -18.63
C THR A 2 25.85 41.41 -18.43
N GLN A 3 25.10 41.16 -19.50
CA GLN A 3 24.04 40.14 -19.57
C GLN A 3 24.68 38.81 -19.94
N THR A 4 24.27 37.69 -19.34
CA THR A 4 24.42 36.31 -19.85
C THR A 4 23.71 35.36 -18.86
N ILE A 5 22.99 34.27 -19.17
CA ILE A 5 22.24 33.72 -20.32
C ILE A 5 21.53 32.47 -19.72
N CYS A 6 20.33 32.13 -20.21
CA CYS A 6 19.65 30.86 -19.93
C CYS A 6 20.43 29.64 -20.45
N GLY A 7 20.32 28.52 -19.74
CA GLY A 7 20.70 27.20 -20.24
C GLY A 7 19.61 26.17 -19.92
N GLU A 8 18.87 25.77 -20.95
CA GLU A 8 17.91 24.67 -21.02
C GLU A 8 18.61 23.40 -21.56
N VAL A 9 17.87 22.27 -21.55
CA VAL A 9 18.14 20.95 -22.15
C VAL A 9 18.93 20.02 -21.21
N GLY A 10 18.49 18.84 -20.81
CA GLY A 10 17.61 17.77 -21.32
C GLY A 10 18.12 16.50 -20.59
N ALA A 11 17.60 15.29 -20.66
CA ALA A 11 16.44 14.66 -21.26
C ALA A 11 16.25 13.34 -20.48
N ASN A 12 15.10 12.72 -20.68
CA ASN A 12 14.64 11.48 -20.07
C ASN A 12 15.68 10.35 -20.09
N ASN A 13 15.76 9.57 -19.00
CA ASN A 13 16.42 8.26 -18.99
C ASN A 13 15.70 7.35 -20.00
N GLY A 14 16.27 7.28 -21.20
CA GLY A 14 15.93 6.30 -22.20
C GLY A 14 16.29 4.91 -21.69
N HIS A 15 15.44 3.95 -21.98
CA HIS A 15 15.81 2.54 -21.96
C HIS A 15 17.05 2.36 -22.83
N ASP A 16 18.16 1.93 -22.22
CA ASP A 16 19.27 1.33 -22.96
C ASP A 16 18.77 0.02 -23.57
N GLN A 17 18.19 0.14 -24.76
CA GLN A 17 18.00 -0.98 -25.65
C GLN A 17 19.39 -1.33 -26.17
N VAL A 18 20.04 -2.29 -25.50
CA VAL A 18 21.26 -2.90 -26.02
C VAL A 18 20.83 -3.69 -27.24
N ASP A 19 21.09 -3.14 -28.43
CA ASP A 19 20.90 -3.84 -29.70
C ASP A 19 22.00 -4.90 -29.81
N ILE A 20 21.81 -6.03 -29.12
CA ILE A 20 22.66 -7.21 -29.21
C ILE A 20 22.44 -7.77 -30.61
N THR A 21 23.49 -7.75 -31.44
CA THR A 21 23.40 -8.32 -32.79
C THR A 21 23.42 -9.84 -32.69
N ASP A 22 22.82 -10.55 -33.65
CA ASP A 22 22.81 -12.03 -33.64
C ASP A 22 24.22 -12.63 -33.55
N HIS A 23 25.24 -11.91 -34.04
CA HIS A 23 26.64 -12.31 -33.92
C HIS A 23 27.15 -12.31 -32.46
N ASP A 24 26.77 -11.30 -31.68
CA ASP A 24 27.14 -11.20 -30.26
C ASP A 24 26.46 -12.32 -29.45
N ILE A 25 25.25 -12.75 -29.86
CA ILE A 25 24.53 -13.87 -29.26
C ILE A 25 25.25 -15.19 -29.53
N GLU A 26 25.70 -15.40 -30.78
CA GLU A 26 26.45 -16.59 -31.17
C GLU A 26 27.79 -16.69 -30.42
N GLU A 27 28.50 -15.58 -30.24
CA GLU A 27 29.75 -15.53 -29.49
C GLU A 27 29.54 -15.88 -28.01
N LEU A 28 28.51 -15.32 -27.37
CA LEU A 28 28.14 -15.64 -25.99
C LEU A 28 27.74 -17.11 -25.80
N LEU A 29 27.05 -17.68 -26.79
CA LEU A 29 26.68 -19.10 -26.79
C LEU A 29 27.91 -20.01 -26.89
N PHE A 30 28.86 -19.67 -27.75
CA PHE A 30 30.09 -20.43 -27.91
C PHE A 30 30.96 -20.37 -26.65
N GLU A 31 31.06 -19.21 -26.02
CA GLU A 31 31.77 -19.06 -24.75
C GLU A 31 31.11 -19.89 -23.63
N ALA A 32 29.78 -19.90 -23.57
CA ALA A 32 29.03 -20.71 -22.62
C ALA A 32 29.24 -22.22 -22.83
N GLU A 33 29.27 -22.70 -24.09
CA GLU A 33 29.57 -24.10 -24.41
C GLU A 33 30.97 -24.49 -23.92
N GLY A 34 31.97 -23.63 -24.14
CA GLY A 34 33.33 -23.85 -23.65
C GLY A 34 33.41 -24.01 -22.13
N ARG A 35 32.67 -23.19 -21.39
CA ARG A 35 32.59 -23.26 -19.91
C ARG A 35 31.95 -24.56 -19.43
N LEU A 36 30.86 -25.02 -20.07
CA LEU A 36 30.18 -26.26 -19.67
C LEU A 36 31.05 -27.49 -19.94
N ARG A 37 31.69 -27.57 -21.11
CA ARG A 37 32.61 -28.69 -21.41
C ARG A 37 33.80 -28.74 -20.44
N ALA A 38 34.35 -27.58 -20.06
CA ALA A 38 35.42 -27.53 -19.07
C ALA A 38 34.97 -27.97 -17.66
N GLN A 39 33.69 -27.75 -17.32
CA GLN A 39 33.10 -28.15 -16.04
C GLN A 39 32.85 -29.67 -15.97
N ASP A 40 32.48 -30.31 -17.08
CA ASP A 40 32.31 -31.76 -17.17
C ASP A 40 33.64 -32.52 -16.97
N VAL A 41 34.76 -31.99 -17.47
CA VAL A 41 36.09 -32.62 -17.32
C VAL A 41 36.65 -32.47 -15.89
N ASN A 42 36.28 -31.40 -15.18
CA ASN A 42 36.71 -31.18 -13.79
C ASN A 42 35.90 -31.97 -12.74
N SER A 43 34.83 -32.65 -13.14
CA SER A 43 33.94 -33.39 -12.24
C SER A 43 34.36 -34.84 -11.97
N THR A 44 35.42 -35.35 -12.60
CA THR A 44 35.85 -36.76 -12.45
C THR A 44 36.95 -36.99 -11.41
N ASN A 45 37.46 -35.98 -10.70
CA ASN A 45 38.52 -36.19 -9.70
C ASN A 45 38.35 -35.35 -8.43
N ARG A 46 37.47 -35.76 -7.49
CA ARG A 46 37.74 -35.67 -6.03
C ARG A 46 36.65 -36.33 -5.17
N PRO A 47 37.00 -37.13 -4.14
CA PRO A 47 36.03 -37.68 -3.21
C PRO A 47 35.57 -36.66 -2.16
N ASP A 48 34.34 -36.89 -1.71
CA ASP A 48 33.56 -36.18 -0.70
C ASP A 48 34.35 -35.81 0.56
N THR A 49 34.19 -34.56 0.99
CA THR A 49 33.93 -34.12 2.38
C THR A 49 34.02 -32.60 2.40
N ARG A 50 32.91 -31.90 2.67
CA ARG A 50 32.83 -30.72 3.56
C ARG A 50 31.43 -30.09 3.58
N GLU A 51 30.84 -30.20 4.76
CA GLU A 51 30.16 -29.18 5.57
C GLU A 51 29.34 -28.06 4.92
N VAL A 52 28.11 -27.99 5.42
CA VAL A 52 27.05 -27.00 5.22
C VAL A 52 27.50 -25.57 5.55
N SER A 53 27.22 -24.63 4.65
CA SER A 53 26.97 -23.23 5.01
C SER A 53 26.04 -22.55 4.00
N GLY A 54 24.88 -22.11 4.50
CA GLY A 54 24.15 -20.90 4.11
C GLY A 54 23.81 -20.61 2.64
N ASN A 55 22.51 -20.71 2.33
CA ASN A 55 21.74 -19.88 1.40
C ASN A 55 21.82 -20.13 -0.13
N GLN A 56 20.99 -21.06 -0.64
CA GLN A 56 20.32 -20.93 -1.95
C GLN A 56 19.12 -21.90 -2.07
N PRO A 57 18.03 -21.59 -2.80
CA PRO A 57 16.89 -22.49 -2.93
C PRO A 57 17.30 -23.71 -3.75
N GLN A 58 17.27 -24.89 -3.14
CA GLN A 58 17.51 -26.14 -3.85
C GLN A 58 16.25 -26.49 -4.64
N HIS A 59 16.30 -26.35 -5.96
CA HIS A 59 15.38 -27.07 -6.84
C HIS A 59 15.80 -28.54 -6.79
N THR A 60 15.19 -29.27 -5.86
CA THR A 60 15.31 -30.72 -5.80
C THR A 60 14.69 -31.27 -7.08
N LEU A 61 15.52 -31.61 -8.07
CA LEU A 61 15.05 -32.38 -9.20
C LEU A 61 14.48 -33.69 -8.65
N LEU A 62 13.23 -33.99 -9.03
CA LEU A 62 12.58 -35.23 -8.65
C LEU A 62 13.37 -36.38 -9.25
N ARG A 63 14.12 -37.09 -8.40
CA ARG A 63 14.77 -38.33 -8.76
C ARG A 63 13.67 -39.33 -9.11
N LEU A 64 13.55 -39.71 -10.38
CA LEU A 64 12.65 -40.78 -10.79
C LEU A 64 13.09 -42.04 -10.06
N CYS A 65 12.25 -42.53 -9.14
CA CYS A 65 12.47 -43.80 -8.47
C CYS A 65 12.49 -44.90 -9.54
N SER A 66 13.68 -45.42 -9.85
CA SER A 66 13.87 -46.59 -10.71
C SER A 66 13.34 -47.89 -10.09
N ASP A 67 12.72 -47.80 -8.91
CA ASP A 67 12.19 -48.94 -8.14
C ASP A 67 10.88 -49.51 -8.72
N ARG A 68 10.31 -48.86 -9.74
CA ARG A 68 9.12 -49.34 -10.44
C ARG A 68 9.53 -50.06 -11.72
N SER A 69 9.61 -51.39 -11.65
CA SER A 69 9.81 -52.21 -12.85
C SER A 69 8.70 -51.91 -13.87
N LEU A 70 9.09 -51.46 -15.07
CA LEU A 70 8.16 -51.20 -16.16
C LEU A 70 7.64 -52.55 -16.67
N GLN A 71 6.39 -52.85 -16.34
CA GLN A 71 5.74 -54.08 -16.77
C GLN A 71 5.13 -53.88 -18.17
N PRO A 72 5.37 -54.78 -19.15
CA PRO A 72 4.87 -54.62 -20.51
C PRO A 72 3.33 -54.67 -20.56
N TYR A 73 2.73 -53.88 -21.47
CA TYR A 73 1.28 -53.83 -21.70
C TYR A 73 0.77 -54.94 -22.65
N LEU A 74 1.70 -55.57 -23.37
CA LEU A 74 1.43 -56.63 -24.33
C LEU A 74 1.70 -57.98 -23.68
N LEU A 75 0.72 -58.87 -23.72
CA LEU A 75 0.85 -60.25 -23.25
C LEU A 75 0.73 -61.18 -24.47
N GLN A 76 1.77 -61.95 -24.75
CA GLN A 76 1.78 -62.93 -25.84
C GLN A 76 1.25 -64.26 -25.31
N LYS A 77 0.16 -64.76 -25.90
CA LYS A 77 -0.35 -66.11 -25.64
C LYS A 77 -0.60 -66.79 -26.99
N ASP A 78 -0.01 -67.97 -27.14
CA ASP A 78 -0.29 -68.98 -28.17
C ASP A 78 -0.65 -68.39 -29.56
N ASP A 79 0.33 -67.68 -30.14
CA ASP A 79 0.34 -67.05 -31.48
C ASP A 79 -0.38 -65.70 -31.69
N PHE A 80 -0.88 -65.04 -30.66
CA PHE A 80 -1.38 -63.66 -30.79
C PHE A 80 -1.02 -62.75 -29.59
N THR A 81 -0.69 -61.49 -29.89
CA THR A 81 -0.38 -60.47 -28.88
C THR A 81 -1.65 -59.78 -28.43
N THR A 82 -2.08 -60.00 -27.18
CA THR A 82 -3.27 -59.34 -26.60
C THR A 82 -2.84 -58.20 -25.68
N ILE A 83 -3.58 -57.08 -25.73
CA ILE A 83 -3.37 -55.94 -24.83
C ILE A 83 -4.08 -56.21 -23.49
N ASP A 84 -3.40 -55.98 -22.36
CA ASP A 84 -3.97 -56.15 -21.02
C ASP A 84 -4.99 -55.03 -20.71
N THR A 85 -6.25 -55.25 -21.06
CA THR A 85 -7.35 -54.28 -20.94
C THR A 85 -7.61 -53.82 -19.51
N THR A 86 -7.24 -54.64 -18.52
CA THR A 86 -7.43 -54.32 -17.09
C THR A 86 -6.59 -53.12 -16.65
N ARG A 87 -5.39 -52.94 -17.22
CA ARG A 87 -4.51 -51.80 -16.94
C ARG A 87 -4.97 -50.52 -17.62
N VAL A 88 -5.51 -50.65 -18.83
CA VAL A 88 -6.06 -49.53 -19.59
C VAL A 88 -7.23 -48.89 -18.83
N LEU A 89 -8.11 -49.73 -18.26
CA LEU A 89 -9.26 -49.25 -17.48
C LEU A 89 -8.86 -48.64 -16.13
N LYS A 90 -7.82 -49.17 -15.47
CA LYS A 90 -7.34 -48.63 -14.19
C LYS A 90 -6.70 -47.24 -14.34
N ASN A 91 -5.89 -47.03 -15.37
CA ASN A 91 -5.34 -45.71 -15.70
C ASN A 91 -6.44 -44.69 -16.07
N ALA A 92 -7.55 -45.15 -16.68
CA ALA A 92 -8.67 -44.27 -17.04
C ALA A 92 -9.46 -43.78 -15.81
N GLN A 93 -9.56 -44.59 -14.75
CA GLN A 93 -10.21 -44.20 -13.49
C GLN A 93 -9.34 -43.23 -12.69
N ASP A 94 -8.02 -43.45 -12.65
CA ASP A 94 -7.07 -42.54 -12.00
C ASP A 94 -6.95 -41.18 -12.73
N ALA A 95 -7.26 -41.13 -14.03
CA ALA A 95 -7.26 -39.90 -14.83
C ALA A 95 -8.44 -38.94 -14.52
N HIS A 96 -9.52 -39.42 -13.88
CA HIS A 96 -10.66 -38.58 -13.51
C HIS A 96 -10.48 -37.86 -12.16
N ASP A 97 -9.63 -38.37 -11.26
CA ASP A 97 -9.39 -37.78 -9.93
C ASP A 97 -8.06 -37.01 -9.80
N GLY A 98 -7.22 -37.01 -10.83
CA GLY A 98 -5.95 -36.29 -10.79
C GLY A 98 -5.63 -35.70 -12.13
N LEU A 99 -5.99 -34.44 -12.36
CA LEU A 99 -5.30 -33.43 -13.17
C LEU A 99 -6.12 -32.12 -13.25
N GLY A 100 -6.73 -31.69 -12.13
CA GLY A 100 -6.99 -30.28 -11.95
C GLY A 100 -5.66 -29.62 -11.63
N TYR A 101 -5.05 -28.93 -12.59
CA TYR A 101 -3.97 -27.98 -12.30
C TYR A 101 -4.54 -26.93 -11.33
N LYS A 102 -4.45 -27.21 -10.03
CA LYS A 102 -4.54 -26.20 -8.98
C LYS A 102 -3.28 -25.39 -9.19
N GLU A 103 -3.40 -24.33 -9.98
CA GLU A 103 -2.38 -23.30 -10.10
C GLU A 103 -1.82 -23.08 -8.70
N PRO A 104 -0.51 -23.31 -8.45
CA PRO A 104 0.04 -23.13 -7.12
C PRO A 104 -0.21 -21.68 -6.79
N LYS A 105 -1.21 -21.44 -5.93
CA LYS A 105 -1.41 -20.15 -5.29
C LYS A 105 -0.17 -19.99 -4.44
N GLN A 106 0.88 -19.45 -5.07
CA GLN A 106 2.00 -18.85 -4.39
C GLN A 106 1.38 -18.13 -3.20
N PRO A 107 1.88 -18.33 -1.96
CA PRO A 107 1.47 -17.46 -0.88
C PRO A 107 1.93 -16.09 -1.33
N LYS A 108 1.02 -15.35 -2.00
CA LYS A 108 1.09 -13.91 -2.08
C LYS A 108 1.17 -13.58 -0.61
N VAL A 109 2.38 -13.27 -0.13
CA VAL A 109 2.57 -12.54 1.10
C VAL A 109 1.88 -11.24 0.77
N LYS A 110 0.56 -11.26 0.95
CA LYS A 110 -0.26 -10.12 0.68
C LYS A 110 0.31 -9.15 1.68
N LYS A 111 0.98 -8.13 1.19
CA LYS A 111 1.27 -6.92 1.95
C LYS A 111 -0.09 -6.24 2.15
N ASP A 112 -1.04 -6.97 2.73
CA ASP A 112 -2.35 -6.48 3.06
C ASP A 112 -2.07 -5.36 4.03
N LYS A 113 -2.56 -4.16 3.67
CA LYS A 113 -2.49 -3.02 4.55
C LYS A 113 -3.03 -3.47 5.92
N PRO A 114 -2.38 -3.08 7.02
CA PRO A 114 -2.85 -3.50 8.33
C PRO A 114 -4.30 -3.05 8.50
N THR A 115 -5.11 -4.00 8.91
CA THR A 115 -6.56 -3.89 8.92
C THR A 115 -7.06 -4.27 10.31
N ALA A 116 -8.21 -3.73 10.73
CA ALA A 116 -8.77 -3.98 12.05
C ALA A 116 -9.20 -5.46 12.28
N GLY A 117 -9.26 -6.24 11.19
CA GLY A 117 -9.58 -7.66 11.16
C GLY A 117 -11.01 -7.96 10.71
N SER A 118 -11.30 -9.24 10.50
CA SER A 118 -12.59 -9.74 10.01
C SER A 118 -13.76 -9.38 10.93
N ASN A 119 -13.55 -9.35 12.25
CA ASN A 119 -14.56 -8.92 13.24
C ASN A 119 -15.03 -7.48 13.03
N TRP A 120 -14.27 -6.67 12.29
CA TRP A 120 -14.60 -5.28 11.98
C TRP A 120 -14.54 -5.02 10.47
N PHE A 121 -15.06 -5.97 9.69
CA PHE A 121 -15.25 -5.90 8.24
C PHE A 121 -14.04 -5.36 7.48
N ASP A 122 -12.85 -5.71 7.95
CA ASP A 122 -11.61 -5.30 7.34
C ASP A 122 -11.42 -3.78 7.21
N LEU A 123 -11.80 -3.01 8.25
CA LEU A 123 -11.58 -1.56 8.30
C LEU A 123 -10.10 -1.21 8.15
N PRO A 124 -9.73 -0.34 7.19
CA PRO A 124 -8.34 -0.02 6.89
C PRO A 124 -7.67 0.81 8.00
N GLN A 125 -6.34 0.72 8.08
CA GLN A 125 -5.55 1.62 8.92
C GLN A 125 -5.71 3.07 8.49
N THR A 126 -5.77 3.96 9.48
CA THR A 126 -5.83 5.40 9.29
C THR A 126 -4.58 5.93 8.56
N GLU A 127 -4.78 6.50 7.38
CA GLU A 127 -3.75 7.26 6.67
C GLU A 127 -3.80 8.73 7.14
N LEU A 128 -2.78 9.17 7.88
CA LEU A 128 -2.78 10.48 8.54
C LEU A 128 -2.35 11.62 7.59
N THR A 129 -3.19 11.92 6.59
CA THR A 129 -2.97 13.08 5.71
C THR A 129 -3.12 14.40 6.50
N PRO A 130 -2.48 15.50 6.08
CA PRO A 130 -2.60 16.78 6.79
C PRO A 130 -4.03 17.32 6.83
N GLU A 131 -4.83 17.05 5.79
CA GLU A 131 -6.26 17.36 5.75
C GLU A 131 -7.03 16.56 6.78
N PHE A 132 -6.83 15.24 6.78
CA PHE A 132 -7.54 14.36 7.69
C PHE A 132 -7.15 14.62 9.15
N LYS A 133 -5.89 14.98 9.42
CA LYS A 133 -5.44 15.41 10.76
C LYS A 133 -6.19 16.65 11.24
N ARG A 134 -6.44 17.63 10.35
CA ARG A 134 -7.23 18.84 10.69
C ARG A 134 -8.68 18.48 10.99
N ASP A 135 -9.28 17.59 10.21
CA ASP A 135 -10.64 17.10 10.42
C ASP A 135 -10.78 16.33 11.75
N LEU A 136 -9.81 15.47 12.09
CA LEU A 136 -9.79 14.78 13.38
C LEU A 136 -9.62 15.75 14.56
N GLN A 137 -8.78 16.78 14.39
CA GLN A 137 -8.65 17.83 15.40
C GLN A 137 -9.96 18.60 15.57
N LEU A 138 -10.66 18.89 14.48
CA LEU A 138 -11.95 19.56 14.49
C LEU A 138 -13.01 18.73 15.22
N LEU A 139 -13.09 17.42 14.94
CA LEU A 139 -14.00 16.49 15.63
C LEU A 139 -13.73 16.46 17.14
N ARG A 140 -12.45 16.45 17.54
CA ARG A 140 -12.07 16.54 18.96
C ARG A 140 -12.52 17.85 19.61
N MET A 141 -12.51 18.95 18.86
CA MET A 141 -12.92 20.28 19.32
C MET A 141 -14.40 20.57 19.02
N ARG A 142 -15.23 19.57 18.68
CA ARG A 142 -16.63 19.76 18.28
C ARG A 142 -17.49 20.53 19.29
N SER A 143 -17.17 20.44 20.58
CA SER A 143 -17.86 21.18 21.64
C SER A 143 -17.68 22.70 21.56
N VAL A 144 -16.65 23.17 20.87
CA VAL A 144 -16.38 24.60 20.69
C VAL A 144 -17.15 25.16 19.48
N LEU A 145 -17.53 24.31 18.52
CA LEU A 145 -18.11 24.73 17.23
C LEU A 145 -19.49 25.35 17.38
N ASP A 146 -20.36 24.74 18.18
CA ASP A 146 -21.71 25.23 18.46
C ASP A 146 -21.87 25.43 19.97
N PRO A 147 -22.14 26.66 20.46
CA PRO A 147 -22.29 26.91 21.89
C PRO A 147 -23.53 26.26 22.50
N LYS A 148 -24.50 25.83 21.67
CA LYS A 148 -25.74 25.19 22.12
C LYS A 148 -25.61 23.67 22.18
N ARG A 149 -24.61 23.08 21.53
CA ARG A 149 -24.42 21.62 21.49
C ARG A 149 -23.29 21.20 22.42
N HIS A 150 -23.68 20.55 23.52
CA HIS A 150 -22.74 19.99 24.48
C HIS A 150 -22.55 18.50 24.21
N TYR A 151 -21.30 18.09 23.96
CA TYR A 151 -20.93 16.70 23.70
C TYR A 151 -20.27 16.08 24.93
N LYS A 152 -20.33 14.74 25.02
CA LYS A 152 -19.54 13.99 26.01
C LYS A 152 -18.05 14.27 25.81
N LYS A 153 -17.36 14.61 26.90
CA LYS A 153 -15.94 14.93 26.88
C LYS A 153 -15.11 13.68 26.58
N GLU A 154 -14.27 13.77 25.55
CA GLU A 154 -13.26 12.76 25.27
C GLU A 154 -12.03 13.00 26.18
N ASN A 155 -11.36 11.92 26.58
CA ASN A 155 -10.21 12.00 27.48
C ASN A 155 -9.11 12.88 26.86
N GLY A 156 -8.48 13.76 27.66
CA GLY A 156 -7.63 14.86 27.19
C GLY A 156 -6.37 14.48 26.40
N LYS A 157 -6.07 13.19 26.25
CA LYS A 157 -4.97 12.65 25.44
C LYS A 157 -5.47 11.69 24.34
N ALA A 158 -6.67 11.91 23.80
CA ALA A 158 -7.17 11.15 22.66
C ALA A 158 -6.24 11.34 21.46
N GLN A 159 -5.53 10.28 21.09
CA GLN A 159 -4.79 10.19 19.83
C GLN A 159 -5.75 9.91 18.68
N PRO A 160 -5.37 10.25 17.43
CA PRO A 160 -6.08 9.77 16.25
C PRO A 160 -6.34 8.25 16.34
N PRO A 161 -7.54 7.79 15.96
CA PRO A 161 -7.84 6.36 15.95
C PRO A 161 -6.89 5.62 14.99
N LYS A 162 -6.48 4.41 15.36
CA LYS A 162 -5.55 3.59 14.56
C LYS A 162 -6.18 3.15 13.23
N TYR A 163 -7.47 2.88 13.23
CA TYR A 163 -8.24 2.47 12.05
C TYR A 163 -9.39 3.46 11.87
N SER A 164 -9.57 3.99 10.67
CA SER A 164 -10.64 4.94 10.37
C SER A 164 -10.88 5.02 8.86
N GLN A 165 -12.09 5.45 8.50
CA GLN A 165 -12.49 5.67 7.13
C GLN A 165 -13.36 6.93 7.07
N VAL A 166 -13.21 7.69 6.00
CA VAL A 166 -14.09 8.83 5.70
C VAL A 166 -15.20 8.34 4.79
N GLY A 167 -16.44 8.60 5.18
CA GLY A 167 -17.63 8.28 4.41
C GLY A 167 -18.50 9.52 4.20
N THR A 168 -19.35 9.46 3.17
CA THR A 168 -20.37 10.48 2.90
C THR A 168 -21.74 9.90 3.18
N ILE A 169 -22.61 10.68 3.82
CA ILE A 169 -23.97 10.26 4.10
C ILE A 169 -24.75 10.20 2.79
N ILE A 170 -25.34 9.04 2.49
CA ILE A 170 -26.29 8.87 1.40
C ILE A 170 -27.68 9.14 1.98
N GLU A 171 -28.26 10.26 1.57
CA GLU A 171 -29.58 10.70 2.03
C GLU A 171 -30.67 9.69 1.62
N GLY A 172 -31.65 9.48 2.50
CA GLY A 172 -32.78 8.60 2.21
C GLY A 172 -33.70 9.15 1.12
N PRO A 173 -34.47 8.28 0.43
CA PRO A 173 -35.35 8.70 -0.66
C PRO A 173 -36.51 9.60 -0.20
N THR A 174 -36.83 9.65 1.10
CA THR A 174 -37.97 10.44 1.63
C THR A 174 -37.56 11.85 2.05
N GLU A 175 -36.27 12.15 2.24
CA GLU A 175 -35.78 13.38 2.87
C GLU A 175 -35.38 14.46 1.85
N PHE A 176 -36.31 14.90 1.00
CA PHE A 176 -36.00 15.85 -0.07
C PHE A 176 -35.70 17.29 0.38
N PHE A 177 -36.43 17.80 1.37
CA PHE A 177 -36.40 19.23 1.72
C PHE A 177 -35.67 19.57 3.02
N SER A 178 -35.63 18.65 3.98
CA SER A 178 -35.06 18.90 5.31
C SER A 178 -33.66 18.33 5.49
N GLY A 179 -33.44 17.08 5.09
CA GLY A 179 -32.17 16.37 5.29
C GLY A 179 -31.17 16.53 4.16
N ARG A 180 -31.62 16.91 2.97
CA ARG A 180 -30.78 16.97 1.76
C ARG A 180 -29.98 18.26 1.66
N ILE A 181 -28.67 18.11 1.50
CA ILE A 181 -27.76 19.23 1.26
C ILE A 181 -27.67 19.49 -0.25
N ALA A 182 -27.85 20.75 -0.67
CA ALA A 182 -27.74 21.13 -2.07
C ALA A 182 -26.30 20.93 -2.58
N LYS A 183 -26.14 20.61 -3.88
CA LYS A 183 -24.83 20.28 -4.49
C LYS A 183 -23.74 21.33 -4.24
N LYS A 184 -24.11 22.61 -4.18
CA LYS A 184 -23.20 23.75 -3.93
C LYS A 184 -22.67 23.81 -2.49
N ASP A 185 -23.45 23.32 -1.55
CA ASP A 185 -23.14 23.36 -0.12
C ASP A 185 -22.41 22.09 0.33
N ARG A 186 -22.45 21.02 -0.49
CA ARG A 186 -21.67 19.79 -0.27
C ARG A 186 -20.18 20.06 -0.42
N LYS A 187 -19.44 19.96 0.68
CA LYS A 187 -17.98 20.11 0.73
C LYS A 187 -17.28 18.76 0.83
N ARG A 188 -15.96 18.75 0.59
CA ARG A 188 -15.15 17.52 0.65
C ARG A 188 -14.69 17.18 2.06
N THR A 189 -14.42 18.19 2.88
CA THR A 189 -13.85 18.04 4.24
C THR A 189 -14.70 18.76 5.29
N PHE A 190 -14.62 18.32 6.55
CA PHE A 190 -15.37 18.93 7.65
C PHE A 190 -14.90 20.35 7.93
N VAL A 191 -13.59 20.61 7.82
CA VAL A 191 -13.05 21.97 7.99
C VAL A 191 -13.59 22.93 6.94
N GLU A 192 -13.71 22.51 5.69
CA GLU A 192 -14.25 23.35 4.62
C GLU A 192 -15.72 23.73 4.88
N GLU A 193 -16.53 22.79 5.37
CA GLU A 193 -17.91 23.03 5.77
C GLU A 193 -18.01 24.06 6.91
N VAL A 194 -17.19 23.89 7.95
CA VAL A 194 -17.15 24.84 9.08
C VAL A 194 -16.69 26.22 8.65
N LEU A 195 -15.72 26.32 7.74
CA LEU A 195 -15.27 27.60 7.20
C LEU A 195 -16.36 28.29 6.38
N ASP A 196 -17.14 27.54 5.60
CA ASP A 196 -18.26 28.10 4.84
C ASP A 196 -19.34 28.63 5.79
N GLN A 197 -19.69 27.87 6.83
CA GLN A 197 -20.64 28.31 7.86
C GLN A 197 -20.14 29.56 8.62
N GLU A 198 -18.85 29.65 8.92
CA GLU A 198 -18.28 30.80 9.62
C GLU A 198 -18.32 32.08 8.78
N ARG A 199 -18.26 32.00 7.45
CA ARG A 199 -18.43 33.18 6.58
C ARG A 199 -19.77 33.87 6.82
N HIS A 200 -20.79 33.11 7.18
CA HIS A 200 -22.12 33.61 7.53
C HIS A 200 -22.23 34.00 9.01
N ASN A 201 -21.72 33.18 9.92
CA ASN A 201 -21.91 33.37 11.35
C ASN A 201 -20.95 34.39 12.00
N ARG A 202 -19.72 34.55 11.49
CA ARG A 202 -18.64 35.42 12.00
C ARG A 202 -18.37 35.30 13.52
N ARG A 203 -18.75 34.18 14.11
CA ARG A 203 -18.73 33.97 15.55
C ARG A 203 -17.33 33.68 16.02
N PHE A 204 -16.61 32.81 15.33
CA PHE A 204 -15.23 32.49 15.67
C PHE A 204 -14.33 33.72 15.54
N GLU A 205 -14.51 34.55 14.52
CA GLU A 205 -13.77 35.81 14.38
C GLU A 205 -14.00 36.73 15.58
N SER A 206 -15.28 36.95 15.93
CA SER A 206 -15.67 37.82 17.04
C SER A 206 -15.13 37.30 18.38
N LYS A 207 -15.29 35.99 18.64
CA LYS A 207 -14.83 35.37 19.87
C LYS A 207 -13.30 35.31 19.95
N TYR A 208 -12.64 35.09 18.83
CA TYR A 208 -11.18 35.14 18.73
C TYR A 208 -10.67 36.53 19.11
N ARG A 209 -11.25 37.61 18.55
CA ARG A 209 -10.87 38.99 18.90
C ARG A 209 -11.08 39.29 20.39
N GLU A 210 -12.22 38.88 20.95
CA GLU A 210 -12.49 39.03 22.38
C GLU A 210 -11.40 38.34 23.24
N ILE A 211 -11.07 37.10 22.89
CA ILE A 211 -10.02 36.33 23.58
C ILE A 211 -8.64 36.99 23.39
N GLN A 212 -8.31 37.50 22.20
CA GLN A 212 -7.05 38.18 21.96
C GLN A 212 -6.95 39.47 22.77
N THR A 213 -8.00 40.29 22.79
CA THR A 213 -8.06 41.51 23.61
C THR A 213 -7.89 41.19 25.09
N SER A 214 -8.61 40.19 25.60
CA SER A 214 -8.46 39.70 26.97
C SER A 214 -7.04 39.23 27.27
N LYS A 215 -6.44 38.42 26.37
CA LYS A 215 -5.06 37.93 26.51
C LYS A 215 -4.00 39.02 26.35
N GLN A 216 -4.29 40.10 25.63
CA GLN A 216 -3.36 41.21 25.40
C GLN A 216 -3.41 42.26 26.51
N SER A 217 -4.52 42.31 27.26
CA SER A 217 -4.66 43.17 28.42
C SER A 217 -3.51 42.95 29.41
N GLY A 218 -2.95 44.05 29.93
CA GLY A 218 -1.87 44.03 30.92
C GLY A 218 -0.49 43.56 30.42
N LYS A 219 -0.32 43.25 29.13
CA LYS A 219 0.99 42.84 28.57
C LYS A 219 1.88 44.04 28.23
N LYS A 220 2.98 43.76 27.51
CA LYS A 220 3.99 44.74 27.08
C LYS A 220 3.40 45.95 26.35
N SER A 221 2.36 45.77 25.53
CA SER A 221 1.71 46.88 24.82
C SER A 221 1.08 47.89 25.79
N PHE A 222 0.39 47.41 26.82
CA PHE A 222 -0.18 48.24 27.89
C PHE A 222 0.91 48.99 28.65
N TYR A 223 1.99 48.30 29.02
CA TYR A 223 3.12 48.92 29.72
C TYR A 223 3.82 50.01 28.88
N LYS A 224 4.07 49.74 27.59
CA LYS A 224 4.64 50.73 26.65
C LYS A 224 3.73 51.95 26.48
N HIS A 225 2.41 51.75 26.41
CA HIS A 225 1.43 52.85 26.36
C HIS A 225 1.50 53.73 27.61
N LEU A 226 1.65 53.12 28.78
CA LEU A 226 1.81 53.83 30.05
C LEU A 226 3.12 54.63 30.08
N GLN A 227 4.23 54.04 29.66
CA GLN A 227 5.51 54.74 29.54
C GLN A 227 5.44 55.93 28.57
N ALA A 228 4.81 55.75 27.40
CA ALA A 228 4.64 56.82 26.43
C ALA A 228 3.86 58.00 27.01
N LYS A 229 2.75 57.73 27.73
CA LYS A 229 1.98 58.76 28.44
C LYS A 229 2.77 59.49 29.54
N ARG A 230 3.71 58.80 30.20
CA ARG A 230 4.61 59.43 31.20
C ARG A 230 5.64 60.33 30.51
N SER A 231 6.26 59.84 29.46
CA SER A 231 7.28 60.59 28.72
C SER A 231 6.71 61.81 28.00
N SER A 232 5.47 61.74 27.50
CA SER A 232 4.82 62.86 26.81
C SER A 232 4.37 63.99 27.74
N LYS A 233 4.31 63.76 29.06
CA LYS A 233 3.89 64.75 30.06
C LYS A 233 5.06 65.50 30.71
N GLY A 234 6.29 65.05 30.45
CA GLY A 234 7.53 65.70 30.90
C GLY A 234 8.20 66.59 29.85
N LYS A 235 7.55 66.79 28.69
CA LYS A 235 7.86 67.83 27.70
C LYS A 235 6.74 68.86 27.73
#